data_AF-A0A3N1IM43-F1
#
_entry.id   AF-A0A3N1IM43-F1
#
_cell.length_a   1.000
_cell.length_b   1.000
_cell.length_c   1.000
_cell.angle_alpha   90.00
_cell.angle_beta   90.00
_cell.angle_gamma   90.00
#
_symmetry.space_group_name_H-M   'P 1'
#
loop_
_entity.id
_entity.type
_entity.pdbx_description
1 polymer ?
#
loop_
_entity_poly.entity_id
_entity_poly.type
_entity_poly.pdbx_seq_one_letter_code
_entity_poly.pdbx_strand_id
1 'polypeptide(L)' 'MADIPDELIALECTAEAARARLAGLTGDEYEAQVRRWRAAQDAVQAAIGAHAEATGAGRTDVERAVQQAVRCAQEDPAVE' A
#
# COMPACT_ATOMS: atom_id res chain seq x y z
N MET A 1 -13.15 -1.32 14.15
CA MET A 1 -12.00 -1.29 13.22
C MET A 1 -12.59 -1.51 11.85
N ALA A 2 -12.27 -0.68 10.84
CA ALA A 2 -12.72 -0.98 9.48
C ALA A 2 -12.13 -2.36 9.10
N ASP A 3 -12.98 -3.25 8.62
CA ASP A 3 -12.58 -4.57 8.15
C ASP A 3 -11.85 -4.37 6.81
N ILE A 4 -10.52 -4.27 6.87
CA ILE A 4 -9.70 -4.00 5.69
C ILE A 4 -9.43 -5.33 4.98
N PRO A 5 -9.77 -5.46 3.69
CA PRO A 5 -9.55 -6.69 2.97
C PRO A 5 -8.05 -6.94 2.75
N ASP A 6 -7.62 -8.19 2.93
CA ASP A 6 -6.21 -8.60 2.80
C ASP A 6 -5.59 -8.24 1.44
N GLU A 7 -6.41 -8.21 0.38
CA GLU A 7 -5.98 -7.79 -0.96
C GLU A 7 -5.44 -6.35 -0.97
N LEU A 8 -6.01 -5.48 -0.15
CA LEU A 8 -5.68 -4.06 -0.07
C LEU A 8 -4.41 -3.85 0.78
N ILE A 9 -4.23 -4.69 1.80
CA ILE A 9 -2.99 -4.78 2.60
C ILE A 9 -1.84 -5.27 1.70
N ALA A 10 -2.06 -6.31 0.89
CA ALA A 10 -1.04 -6.85 -0.02
C ALA A 10 -0.62 -5.84 -1.11
N LEU A 11 -1.58 -5.07 -1.63
CA LEU A 11 -1.36 -3.99 -2.59
C LEU A 11 -0.47 -2.89 -2.01
N GLU A 12 -0.77 -2.42 -0.79
CA GLU A 12 0.02 -1.38 -0.14
C GLU A 12 1.41 -1.90 0.28
N CYS A 13 1.53 -3.15 0.76
CA CYS A 13 2.83 -3.80 1.01
C CYS A 13 3.69 -3.86 -0.28
N THR A 14 3.08 -4.20 -1.41
CA THR A 14 3.79 -4.24 -2.70
C THR A 14 4.27 -2.85 -3.11
N ALA A 15 3.47 -1.82 -2.88
CA ALA A 15 3.84 -0.45 -3.18
C ALA A 15 4.94 0.06 -2.25
N GLU A 16 4.89 -0.23 -0.94
CA GLU A 16 5.97 0.08 0.01
C GLU A 16 7.27 -0.65 -0.35
N ALA A 17 7.23 -1.93 -0.69
CA ALA A 17 8.41 -2.68 -1.15
C ALA A 17 8.99 -2.09 -2.45
N ALA A 18 8.13 -1.66 -3.38
CA ALA A 18 8.56 -0.98 -4.61
C ALA A 18 9.18 0.40 -4.34
N ARG A 19 8.71 1.11 -3.31
CA ARG A 19 9.29 2.38 -2.82
C ARG A 19 10.64 2.15 -2.13
N ALA A 20 10.76 1.11 -1.30
CA ALA A 20 12.01 0.75 -0.64
C ALA A 20 13.10 0.44 -1.67
N ARG A 21 12.74 -0.24 -2.78
CA ARG A 21 13.65 -0.49 -3.92
C ARG A 21 14.13 0.75 -4.65
N LEU A 22 13.49 1.91 -4.47
CA LEU A 22 14.00 3.17 -5.02
C LEU A 22 15.28 3.62 -4.31
N ALA A 23 15.49 3.22 -3.06
CA ALA A 23 16.69 3.57 -2.31
C ALA A 23 17.91 2.95 -2.99
N GLY A 24 18.83 3.79 -3.47
CA GLY A 24 20.06 3.38 -4.14
C GLY A 24 19.97 3.28 -5.66
N LEU A 25 18.79 3.45 -6.27
CA LEU A 25 18.66 3.57 -7.72
C LEU A 25 18.90 5.01 -8.18
N THR A 26 19.49 5.18 -9.37
CA THR A 26 19.69 6.48 -10.02
C THR A 26 19.43 6.39 -11.52
N GLY A 27 19.22 7.53 -12.19
CA GLY A 27 19.00 7.58 -13.65
C GLY A 27 17.74 6.84 -14.11
N ASP A 28 17.81 6.24 -15.31
CA ASP A 28 16.69 5.53 -15.94
C ASP A 28 16.10 4.39 -15.08
N GLU A 29 16.92 3.70 -14.29
CA GLU A 29 16.44 2.62 -13.41
C GLU A 29 15.57 3.16 -12.27
N TYR A 30 15.94 4.33 -11.73
CA TYR A 30 15.11 5.05 -10.76
C TYR A 30 13.79 5.48 -11.39
N GLU A 31 13.82 6.08 -12.58
CA GLU A 31 12.59 6.52 -13.26
C GLU A 31 11.65 5.36 -13.62
N ALA A 32 12.20 4.23 -14.08
CA ALA A 32 11.45 3.02 -14.36
C ALA A 32 10.80 2.46 -13.07
N GLN A 33 11.54 2.44 -11.98
CA GLN A 33 11.04 1.98 -10.69
C GLN A 33 10.01 2.95 -10.08
N VAL A 34 10.17 4.27 -10.26
CA VAL A 34 9.18 5.29 -9.87
C VAL A 34 7.86 5.09 -10.61
N ARG A 35 7.90 4.81 -11.92
CA ARG A 35 6.68 4.53 -12.70
C ARG A 35 5.94 3.30 -12.20
N ARG A 36 6.67 2.23 -11.85
CA ARG A 36 6.08 1.02 -11.24
C ARG A 36 5.47 1.31 -9.87
N TRP A 37 6.18 2.06 -9.03
CA TRP A 37 5.68 2.47 -7.72
C TRP A 37 4.41 3.32 -7.83
N ARG A 38 4.38 4.30 -8.75
CA ARG A 38 3.18 5.13 -8.99
C ARG A 38 1.99 4.29 -9.45
N ALA A 39 2.18 3.36 -10.39
CA ALA A 39 1.10 2.49 -10.85
C ALA A 39 0.54 1.61 -9.71
N ALA A 40 1.42 1.10 -8.82
CA ALA A 40 0.98 0.37 -7.64
C ALA A 40 0.20 1.27 -6.66
N GLN A 41 0.67 2.49 -6.42
CA GLN A 41 -0.03 3.46 -5.57
C GLN A 41 -1.38 3.91 -6.15
N ASP A 42 -1.50 4.07 -7.46
CA ASP A 42 -2.78 4.36 -8.10
C ASP A 42 -3.79 3.22 -7.86
N ALA A 43 -3.35 1.97 -7.95
CA ALA A 43 -4.20 0.81 -7.66
C ALA A 43 -4.63 0.75 -6.19
N VAL A 44 -3.73 1.07 -5.25
CA VAL A 44 -4.06 1.19 -3.81
C VAL A 44 -5.13 2.27 -3.61
N GLN A 45 -4.91 3.47 -4.15
CA GLN A 45 -5.83 4.59 -3.98
C GLN A 45 -7.21 4.34 -4.61
N ALA A 46 -7.25 3.64 -5.74
CA ALA A 46 -8.50 3.18 -6.35
C ALA A 46 -9.23 2.16 -5.47
N ALA A 47 -8.50 1.19 -4.89
CA ALA A 47 -9.07 0.19 -3.99
C ALA A 47 -9.58 0.82 -2.68
N ILE A 48 -8.82 1.75 -2.08
CA ILE A 48 -9.26 2.52 -0.89
C ILE A 48 -10.56 3.26 -1.22
N GLY A 49 -10.63 3.93 -2.37
CA GLY A 49 -11.84 4.62 -2.82
C GLY A 49 -13.02 3.67 -2.95
N ALA A 50 -12.86 2.56 -3.66
CA ALA A 50 -13.91 1.56 -3.84
C ALA A 50 -14.38 0.97 -2.50
N HIS A 51 -13.47 0.68 -1.58
CA HIS A 51 -13.79 0.15 -0.27
C HIS A 51 -14.49 1.19 0.62
N ALA A 52 -14.06 2.45 0.58
CA ALA A 52 -14.72 3.54 1.29
C ALA A 52 -16.16 3.74 0.81
N GLU A 53 -16.39 3.74 -0.49
CA GLU A 53 -17.75 3.83 -1.07
C GLU A 53 -18.60 2.60 -0.70
N ALA A 54 -18.04 1.39 -0.76
CA ALA A 54 -18.76 0.16 -0.44
C ALA A 54 -19.14 0.04 1.04
N THR A 55 -18.32 0.57 1.94
CA THR A 55 -18.53 0.51 3.40
C THR A 55 -19.19 1.77 3.97
N GLY A 56 -19.31 2.84 3.18
CA GLY A 56 -19.72 4.17 3.64
C GLY A 56 -18.71 4.81 4.60
N ALA A 57 -17.47 4.29 4.65
CA ALA A 57 -16.42 4.83 5.48
C ALA A 57 -15.75 6.05 4.85
N GLY A 58 -15.11 6.89 5.67
CA GLY A 58 -14.25 7.96 5.16
C GLY A 58 -13.02 7.37 4.48
N ARG A 59 -12.68 7.85 3.27
CA ARG A 59 -11.46 7.45 2.55
C ARG A 59 -10.21 7.53 3.42
N THR A 60 -10.09 8.58 4.24
CA THR A 60 -8.97 8.79 5.16
C THR A 60 -8.94 7.77 6.30
N ASP A 61 -10.09 7.27 6.74
CA ASP A 61 -10.17 6.22 7.76
C ASP A 61 -9.73 4.87 7.21
N VAL A 62 -10.16 4.56 5.98
CA VAL A 62 -9.72 3.36 5.25
C VAL A 62 -8.21 3.43 5.01
N GLU A 63 -7.68 4.54 4.52
CA GLU A 63 -6.24 4.72 4.31
C GLU A 63 -5.42 4.52 5.59
N ARG A 64 -5.84 5.11 6.71
CA ARG A 64 -5.15 4.90 8.01
C ARG A 64 -5.23 3.45 8.48
N ALA A 65 -6.36 2.80 8.32
CA ALA A 65 -6.53 1.41 8.72
C ALA A 65 -5.65 0.48 7.87
N VAL A 66 -5.52 0.74 6.57
CA VAL A 66 -4.61 0.03 5.66
C VAL A 66 -3.17 0.21 6.08
N GLN A 67 -2.75 1.45 6.34
CA GLN A 67 -1.38 1.76 6.72
C GLN A 67 -1.01 1.15 8.08
N GLN A 68 -1.96 1.10 9.01
CA GLN A 68 -1.80 0.38 10.28
C GLN A 68 -1.69 -1.13 10.07
N ALA A 69 -2.54 -1.71 9.20
CA ALA A 69 -2.54 -3.14 8.91
C ALA A 69 -1.26 -3.59 8.20
N VAL A 70 -0.76 -2.79 7.26
CA VAL A 70 0.54 -2.99 6.60
C VAL A 70 1.67 -2.96 7.61
N ARG A 71 1.65 -1.98 8.53
CA ARG A 71 2.67 -1.92 9.58
C ARG A 71 2.63 -3.16 10.46
N CYS A 72 1.45 -3.61 10.88
CA CYS A 72 1.31 -4.86 11.61
C CYS A 72 1.84 -6.06 10.78
N ALA A 73 1.51 -6.15 9.48
CA ALA A 73 1.99 -7.23 8.62
C ALA A 73 3.53 -7.21 8.42
N GLN A 74 4.17 -6.04 8.50
CA GLN A 74 5.62 -5.91 8.39
C GLN A 74 6.35 -6.03 9.75
N GLU A 75 5.69 -5.69 10.85
CA GLU A 75 6.17 -5.86 12.23
C GLU A 75 5.94 -7.28 12.77
N ASP A 76 5.09 -8.07 12.10
CA ASP A 76 4.88 -9.50 12.33
C ASP A 76 5.63 -10.37 11.29
N PRO A 77 6.96 -10.25 11.11
CA PRO A 77 7.71 -11.42 10.66
C PRO A 77 7.76 -12.32 11.89
N ALA A 78 7.14 -13.49 11.80
CA ALA A 78 7.24 -14.51 12.83
C ALA A 78 8.64 -14.52 13.47
N VAL A 79 8.62 -14.24 14.77
CA VAL A 79 9.61 -14.71 15.72
C VAL A 79 9.75 -16.21 15.48
N GLU A 80 10.84 -16.64 14.86
CA GLU A 80 11.41 -17.97 15.06
C GLU A 80 12.94 -17.86 15.15
#